data_AF-V6KRI1-F1
#
_entry.id   AF-V6KRI1-F1
#
_cell.length_a   1.000
_cell.length_b   1.000
_cell.length_c   1.000
_cell.angle_alpha   90.00
_cell.angle_beta   90.00
_cell.angle_gamma   90.00
#
_symmetry.space_group_name_H-M   'P 1'
#
loop_
_entity.id
_entity.type
_entity.pdbx_description
1 polymer ?
#
loop_
_entity_poly.entity_id
_entity_poly.type
_entity_poly.pdbx_seq_one_letter_code
_entity_poly.pdbx_strand_id
1 'polypeptide(L)'
;MQQGSDGEGDGEGVPPEDALDRPLPEKVRRRVVALTGDAIGALTVAELPAPLRQYARFTPQRRAKFGGNAMAAALEGDTAFRQRIAGRLRELLPELTEAVDDGRPPAAADPVDVAATAYVLRPGDWVKLVTAAGEEAQRAQAEQAGEETQRELARLREELARAGSAARAEAERTRGENEAARRELESVQRKLRSAQSDVKRGEAALRKLRAEMEEQRSAHSAEKAATDGEVRRLRARLAEAESA
;
A
#
# COMPACT_ATOMS: atom_id res chain seq x y z
N MET A 1 -67.63 -56.71 -4.49
CA MET A 1 -66.60 -57.36 -3.63
C MET A 1 -65.36 -57.51 -4.47
N GLN A 2 -64.14 -57.12 -4.10
CA GLN A 2 -63.58 -56.41 -2.96
C GLN A 2 -62.06 -56.30 -3.29
N GLN A 3 -61.42 -55.14 -3.04
CA GLN A 3 -59.98 -54.93 -2.73
C GLN A 3 -58.93 -55.33 -3.80
N GLY A 4 -57.73 -54.73 -3.88
CA GLY A 4 -57.04 -53.65 -3.14
C GLY A 4 -56.42 -52.67 -4.16
N SER A 5 -56.13 -51.40 -3.86
CA SER A 5 -55.22 -50.86 -2.84
C SER A 5 -53.84 -51.51 -2.89
N ASP A 6 -53.02 -51.11 -3.87
CA ASP A 6 -51.57 -51.18 -3.76
C ASP A 6 -51.00 -49.79 -4.03
N GLY A 7 -50.58 -49.16 -2.93
CA GLY A 7 -49.62 -48.08 -2.96
C GLY A 7 -48.24 -48.69 -2.93
N GLU A 8 -47.41 -48.34 -3.91
CA GLU A 8 -45.96 -48.44 -3.89
C GLU A 8 -45.50 -47.07 -4.38
N GLY A 9 -45.00 -46.19 -3.51
CA GLY A 9 -43.88 -46.45 -2.64
C GLY A 9 -42.71 -45.74 -3.30
N ASP A 10 -42.72 -44.40 -3.19
CA ASP A 10 -41.59 -43.56 -3.58
C ASP A 10 -40.35 -44.10 -2.88
N GLY A 11 -39.44 -44.68 -3.67
CA GLY A 11 -38.12 -45.07 -3.20
C GLY A 11 -37.36 -43.82 -2.82
N GLU A 12 -37.44 -43.43 -1.55
CA GLU A 12 -36.45 -42.59 -0.88
C GLU A 12 -35.08 -43.23 -1.12
N GLY A 13 -34.35 -42.68 -2.09
CA GLY A 13 -32.97 -43.05 -2.35
C GLY A 13 -32.15 -42.71 -1.14
N VAL A 14 -31.83 -43.72 -0.33
CA VAL A 14 -30.77 -43.65 0.67
C VAL A 14 -29.52 -43.12 -0.04
N PRO A 15 -28.97 -41.95 0.34
CA PRO A 15 -27.73 -41.47 -0.25
C PRO A 15 -26.66 -42.55 -0.03
N PRO A 16 -25.82 -42.88 -1.03
CA PRO A 16 -24.74 -43.83 -0.82
C PRO A 16 -23.92 -43.35 0.37
N GLU A 17 -23.66 -44.22 1.34
CA GLU A 17 -22.97 -43.91 2.62
C GLU A 17 -21.54 -43.33 2.42
N ASP A 18 -21.07 -43.25 1.18
CA ASP A 18 -19.78 -42.74 0.73
C ASP A 18 -19.88 -41.44 -0.12
N ALA A 19 -20.88 -40.59 0.09
CA ALA A 19 -20.97 -39.29 -0.59
C ALA A 19 -20.34 -38.15 0.25
N LEU A 20 -19.66 -37.20 -0.40
CA LEU A 20 -19.23 -35.97 0.28
C LEU A 20 -20.42 -35.04 0.49
N ASP A 21 -20.68 -34.65 1.74
CA ASP A 21 -21.72 -33.66 2.09
C ASP A 21 -21.37 -32.23 1.65
N ARG A 22 -20.11 -31.96 1.32
CA ARG A 22 -19.58 -30.64 0.96
C ARG A 22 -18.63 -30.73 -0.23
N PRO A 23 -18.52 -29.67 -1.05
CA PRO A 23 -17.54 -29.63 -2.14
C PRO A 23 -16.12 -29.81 -1.59
N LEU A 24 -15.24 -30.41 -2.40
CA LEU A 24 -13.85 -30.67 -1.99
C LEU A 24 -13.15 -29.37 -1.56
N PRO A 25 -12.34 -29.42 -0.48
CA PRO A 25 -11.47 -28.32 -0.12
C PRO A 25 -10.58 -27.91 -1.31
N GLU A 26 -10.39 -26.61 -1.53
CA GLU A 26 -9.74 -26.08 -2.73
C GLU A 26 -8.32 -26.62 -2.94
N LYS A 27 -7.54 -26.77 -1.86
CA LYS A 27 -6.18 -27.34 -1.93
C LYS A 27 -6.21 -28.81 -2.37
N VAL A 28 -7.13 -29.59 -1.83
CA VAL A 28 -7.34 -31.01 -2.19
C VAL A 28 -7.80 -31.11 -3.64
N ARG A 29 -8.78 -30.29 -4.07
CA ARG A 29 -9.27 -30.24 -5.45
C ARG A 29 -8.15 -29.98 -6.46
N ARG A 30 -7.30 -28.97 -6.19
CA ARG A 30 -6.14 -28.67 -7.04
C ARG A 30 -5.16 -29.83 -7.10
N ARG A 31 -4.92 -30.49 -5.96
CA ARG A 31 -4.01 -31.63 -5.90
C ARG A 31 -4.55 -32.85 -6.64
N VAL A 32 -5.84 -33.17 -6.49
CA VAL A 32 -6.53 -34.20 -7.29
C VAL A 32 -6.39 -33.94 -8.78
N VAL A 33 -6.61 -32.69 -9.21
CA VAL A 33 -6.44 -32.30 -10.62
C VAL A 33 -5.00 -32.43 -11.11
N ALA A 34 -4.01 -32.09 -10.28
CA ALA A 34 -2.60 -32.24 -10.62
C ALA A 34 -2.22 -33.72 -10.79
N LEU A 35 -2.56 -34.57 -9.81
CA LEU A 35 -2.33 -36.02 -9.84
C LEU A 35 -3.01 -36.67 -11.06
N THR A 36 -4.25 -36.26 -11.35
CA THR A 36 -4.98 -36.74 -12.54
C THR A 36 -4.32 -36.26 -13.83
N GLY A 37 -3.87 -35.01 -13.87
CA GLY A 37 -3.15 -34.44 -15.00
C GLY A 37 -1.84 -35.17 -15.29
N ASP A 38 -1.13 -35.62 -14.26
CA ASP A 38 0.07 -36.45 -14.42
C ASP A 38 -0.29 -37.85 -14.94
N ALA A 39 -1.29 -38.51 -14.33
CA ALA A 39 -1.75 -39.84 -14.69
C ALA A 39 -2.31 -39.94 -16.13
N ILE A 40 -3.04 -38.92 -16.61
CA ILE A 40 -3.59 -38.86 -17.98
C ILE A 40 -2.49 -38.96 -19.04
N GLY A 41 -1.30 -38.43 -18.77
CA GLY A 41 -0.19 -38.43 -19.74
C GLY A 41 0.28 -39.83 -20.12
N ALA A 42 -0.06 -40.84 -19.30
CA ALA A 42 0.36 -42.20 -19.47
C ALA A 42 -0.80 -43.14 -19.87
N LEU A 43 -1.96 -42.57 -20.23
CA LEU A 43 -3.13 -43.26 -20.80
C LEU A 43 -3.22 -42.99 -22.30
N THR A 44 -3.80 -43.93 -23.04
CA THR A 44 -4.13 -43.76 -24.46
C THR A 44 -5.39 -42.90 -24.64
N VAL A 45 -5.53 -42.27 -25.81
CA VAL A 45 -6.71 -41.42 -26.12
C VAL A 45 -8.02 -42.20 -26.06
N ALA A 46 -7.99 -43.51 -26.34
CA ALA A 46 -9.16 -44.39 -26.27
C ALA A 46 -9.64 -44.63 -24.84
N GLU A 47 -8.74 -44.57 -23.86
CA GLU A 47 -9.04 -44.75 -22.43
C GLU A 47 -9.55 -43.46 -21.76
N LEU A 48 -9.51 -42.33 -22.48
CA LEU A 48 -9.92 -41.03 -21.97
C LEU A 48 -11.40 -40.72 -22.29
N PRO A 49 -12.15 -40.18 -21.31
CA PRO A 49 -13.45 -39.57 -21.54
C PRO A 49 -13.40 -38.51 -22.64
N ALA A 50 -14.46 -38.41 -23.44
CA ALA A 50 -14.51 -37.51 -24.59
C ALA A 50 -14.12 -36.05 -24.28
N PRO A 51 -14.55 -35.43 -23.16
CA PRO A 51 -14.16 -34.05 -22.82
C PRO A 51 -12.66 -33.87 -22.55
N LEU A 52 -11.95 -34.94 -22.19
CA LEU A 52 -10.54 -34.90 -21.77
C LEU A 52 -9.54 -35.14 -22.90
N ARG A 53 -9.98 -35.75 -24.01
CA ARG A 53 -9.10 -36.14 -25.13
C ARG A 53 -8.29 -34.98 -25.70
N GLN A 54 -8.88 -33.78 -25.78
CA GLN A 54 -8.21 -32.58 -26.29
C GLN A 54 -7.00 -32.13 -25.45
N TYR A 55 -6.99 -32.47 -24.16
CA TYR A 55 -5.94 -32.10 -23.22
C TYR A 55 -4.83 -33.15 -23.15
N ALA A 56 -5.03 -34.37 -23.67
CA ALA A 56 -4.04 -35.46 -23.61
C ALA A 56 -2.66 -35.04 -24.15
N ARG A 57 -2.65 -34.25 -25.23
CA ARG A 57 -1.44 -33.72 -25.89
C ARG A 57 -0.70 -32.61 -25.11
N PHE A 58 -1.29 -32.06 -24.06
CA PHE A 58 -0.70 -30.96 -23.30
C PHE A 58 0.30 -31.47 -22.28
N THR A 59 1.24 -30.63 -21.85
CA THR A 59 2.11 -30.94 -20.70
C THR A 59 1.28 -31.07 -19.41
N PRO A 60 1.74 -31.80 -18.39
CA PRO A 60 0.94 -32.02 -17.17
C PRO A 60 0.45 -30.72 -16.51
N GLN A 61 1.32 -29.71 -16.43
CA GLN A 61 0.98 -28.38 -15.93
C GLN A 61 -0.15 -27.70 -16.74
N ARG A 62 -0.11 -27.81 -18.07
CA ARG A 62 -1.15 -27.26 -18.95
C ARG A 62 -2.45 -28.06 -18.88
N ARG A 63 -2.39 -29.38 -18.68
CA ARG A 63 -3.57 -30.21 -18.41
C ARG A 63 -4.25 -29.74 -17.14
N ALA A 64 -3.53 -29.64 -16.02
CA ALA A 64 -4.08 -29.17 -14.75
C ALA A 64 -4.71 -27.76 -14.88
N LYS A 65 -4.04 -26.84 -15.60
CA LYS A 65 -4.50 -25.47 -15.78
C LYS A 65 -5.76 -25.34 -16.65
N PHE A 66 -5.83 -26.03 -17.79
CA PHE A 66 -6.90 -25.82 -18.78
C PHE A 66 -7.98 -26.90 -18.77
N GLY A 67 -7.66 -28.10 -18.28
CA GLY A 67 -8.57 -29.24 -18.19
C GLY A 67 -9.06 -29.53 -16.77
N GLY A 68 -8.71 -28.70 -15.79
CA GLY A 68 -8.99 -28.97 -14.36
C GLY A 68 -10.45 -29.28 -14.05
N ASN A 69 -11.39 -28.46 -14.55
CA ASN A 69 -12.81 -28.68 -14.32
C ASN A 69 -13.32 -29.96 -15.00
N ALA A 70 -12.86 -30.24 -16.23
CA ALA A 70 -13.23 -31.46 -16.94
C ALA A 70 -12.68 -32.71 -16.26
N MET A 71 -11.48 -32.63 -15.66
CA MET A 71 -10.87 -33.73 -14.91
C MET A 71 -11.63 -33.99 -13.61
N ALA A 72 -11.98 -32.94 -12.87
CA ALA A 72 -12.77 -33.07 -11.65
C ALA A 72 -14.13 -33.72 -11.93
N ALA A 73 -14.86 -33.24 -12.93
CA ALA A 73 -16.16 -33.79 -13.33
C ALA A 73 -16.06 -35.24 -13.80
N ALA A 74 -15.00 -35.60 -14.54
CA ALA A 74 -14.79 -36.98 -14.99
C ALA A 74 -14.48 -37.93 -13.83
N LEU A 75 -13.69 -37.52 -12.83
CA LEU A 75 -13.42 -38.34 -11.66
C LEU A 75 -14.66 -38.59 -10.79
N GLU A 76 -15.55 -37.60 -10.72
CA GLU A 76 -16.80 -37.67 -9.98
C GLU A 76 -17.82 -38.57 -10.68
N GLY A 77 -18.05 -38.37 -11.99
CA GLY A 77 -19.12 -39.04 -12.74
C GLY A 77 -18.74 -40.34 -13.44
N ASP A 78 -17.45 -40.62 -13.70
CA ASP A 78 -16.99 -41.82 -14.42
C ASP A 78 -16.13 -42.72 -13.53
N THR A 79 -16.77 -43.75 -12.96
CA THR A 79 -16.10 -44.74 -12.12
C THR A 79 -15.00 -45.51 -12.85
N ALA A 80 -15.19 -45.85 -14.13
CA ALA A 80 -14.18 -46.59 -14.89
C ALA A 80 -12.94 -45.72 -15.14
N PHE A 81 -13.13 -44.44 -15.45
CA PHE A 81 -12.03 -43.48 -15.54
C PHE A 81 -11.31 -43.31 -14.21
N ARG A 82 -12.05 -43.12 -13.10
CA ARG A 82 -11.46 -43.02 -11.76
C ARG A 82 -10.63 -44.24 -11.41
N GLN A 83 -11.10 -45.46 -11.69
CA GLN A 83 -10.35 -46.69 -11.45
C GLN A 83 -9.06 -46.77 -12.27
N ARG A 84 -9.07 -46.31 -13.53
CA ARG A 84 -7.83 -46.21 -14.33
C ARG A 84 -6.84 -45.24 -13.70
N ILE A 85 -7.29 -44.07 -13.25
CA ILE A 85 -6.44 -43.09 -12.56
C ILE A 85 -5.91 -43.67 -11.24
N ALA A 86 -6.74 -44.38 -10.47
CA ALA A 86 -6.32 -45.08 -9.25
C ALA A 86 -5.22 -46.12 -9.54
N GLY A 87 -5.34 -46.89 -10.63
CA GLY A 87 -4.30 -47.81 -11.09
C GLY A 87 -2.98 -47.10 -11.37
N ARG A 88 -3.01 -45.96 -12.08
CA ARG A 88 -1.79 -45.16 -12.33
C ARG A 88 -1.20 -44.58 -11.05
N LEU A 89 -2.03 -44.16 -10.09
CA LEU A 89 -1.54 -43.69 -8.80
C LEU A 89 -0.83 -44.78 -8.01
N ARG A 90 -1.31 -46.02 -8.06
CA ARG A 90 -0.63 -47.16 -7.43
C ARG A 90 0.75 -47.44 -8.01
N GLU A 91 0.93 -47.18 -9.31
CA GLU A 91 2.26 -47.29 -9.94
C GLU A 91 3.17 -46.10 -9.59
N LEU A 92 2.62 -44.88 -9.53
CA LEU A 92 3.39 -43.67 -9.29
C LEU A 92 3.77 -43.46 -7.82
N LEU A 93 2.88 -43.87 -6.90
CA LEU A 93 2.97 -43.62 -5.46
C LEU A 93 2.58 -44.88 -4.66
N PRO A 94 3.25 -46.02 -4.86
CA PRO A 94 2.85 -47.32 -4.30
C PRO A 94 2.69 -47.28 -2.78
N GLU A 95 3.70 -46.76 -2.07
CA GLU A 95 3.72 -46.69 -0.60
C GLU A 95 2.55 -45.86 -0.03
N LEU A 96 2.24 -44.73 -0.67
CA LEU A 96 1.15 -43.86 -0.23
C LEU A 96 -0.21 -44.49 -0.51
N THR A 97 -0.38 -45.09 -1.69
CA THR A 97 -1.65 -45.75 -2.04
C THR A 97 -1.95 -46.95 -1.17
N GLU A 98 -0.94 -47.76 -0.84
CA GLU A 98 -1.08 -48.91 0.06
C GLU A 98 -1.46 -48.45 1.47
N ALA A 99 -0.75 -47.45 2.01
CA ALA A 99 -1.04 -46.91 3.33
C ALA A 99 -2.44 -46.26 3.42
N VAL A 100 -2.91 -45.64 2.33
CA VAL A 100 -4.27 -45.06 2.24
C VAL A 100 -5.34 -46.15 2.11
N ASP A 101 -5.11 -47.20 1.32
CA ASP A 101 -6.02 -48.35 1.21
C ASP A 101 -6.14 -49.11 2.54
N ASP A 102 -5.05 -49.18 3.32
CA ASP A 102 -4.99 -49.76 4.67
C ASP A 102 -5.59 -48.87 5.77
N GLY A 103 -6.04 -47.65 5.43
CA GLY A 103 -6.55 -46.67 6.40
C GLY A 103 -5.51 -46.15 7.39
N ARG A 104 -4.22 -46.32 7.11
CA ARG A 104 -3.08 -45.96 7.98
C ARG A 104 -2.09 -45.06 7.23
N PRO A 105 -2.51 -43.85 6.80
CA PRO A 105 -1.61 -42.93 6.12
C PRO A 105 -0.42 -42.56 7.02
N PRO A 106 0.81 -42.45 6.49
CA PRO A 106 1.98 -42.11 7.30
C PRO A 106 1.85 -40.72 7.92
N ALA A 107 2.25 -40.55 9.19
CA ALA A 107 2.19 -39.26 9.88
C ALA A 107 3.07 -38.16 9.22
N ALA A 108 4.07 -38.57 8.44
CA ALA A 108 4.94 -37.67 7.69
C ALA A 108 4.43 -37.31 6.29
N ALA A 109 3.35 -37.95 5.80
CA ALA A 109 2.77 -37.62 4.51
C ALA A 109 1.99 -36.31 4.58
N ASP A 110 2.01 -35.52 3.50
CA ASP A 110 1.19 -34.31 3.42
C ASP A 110 -0.31 -34.70 3.49
N PRO A 111 -1.08 -34.16 4.45
CA PRO A 111 -2.51 -34.43 4.55
C PRO A 111 -3.29 -34.15 3.27
N VAL A 112 -2.86 -33.17 2.45
CA VAL A 112 -3.48 -32.84 1.17
C VAL A 112 -3.24 -33.94 0.13
N ASP A 113 -2.06 -34.56 0.15
CA ASP A 113 -1.71 -35.67 -0.74
C ASP A 113 -2.45 -36.95 -0.31
N VAL A 114 -2.55 -37.21 0.99
CA VAL A 114 -3.36 -38.30 1.55
C VAL A 114 -4.83 -38.15 1.14
N ALA A 115 -5.41 -36.96 1.30
CA ALA A 115 -6.79 -36.68 0.94
C ALA A 115 -7.04 -36.76 -0.58
N ALA A 116 -6.12 -36.27 -1.40
CA ALA A 116 -6.26 -36.32 -2.85
C ALA A 116 -6.16 -37.77 -3.37
N THR A 117 -5.27 -38.57 -2.80
CA THR A 117 -5.14 -40.00 -3.07
C THR A 117 -6.39 -40.76 -2.61
N ALA A 118 -6.85 -40.54 -1.38
CA ALA A 118 -8.08 -41.14 -0.85
C ALA A 118 -9.32 -40.77 -1.69
N TYR A 119 -9.38 -39.53 -2.21
CA TYR A 119 -10.45 -39.10 -3.11
C TYR A 119 -10.47 -39.91 -4.42
N VAL A 120 -9.33 -40.32 -4.96
CA VAL A 120 -9.30 -41.11 -6.19
C VAL A 120 -9.53 -42.59 -5.91
N LEU A 121 -8.92 -43.14 -4.86
CA LEU A 121 -8.98 -44.58 -4.55
C LEU A 121 -10.31 -45.02 -3.93
N ARG A 122 -11.00 -44.11 -3.21
CA ARG A 122 -12.26 -44.39 -2.47
C ARG A 122 -12.15 -45.61 -1.52
N PRO A 123 -11.10 -45.72 -0.67
CA PRO A 123 -11.09 -46.73 0.39
C PRO A 123 -12.17 -46.41 1.44
N GLY A 124 -12.44 -47.33 2.37
CA GLY A 124 -13.31 -47.04 3.50
C GLY A 124 -12.87 -45.77 4.24
N ASP A 125 -13.83 -44.97 4.74
CA ASP A 125 -13.58 -43.72 5.47
C ASP A 125 -12.84 -42.61 4.70
N TRP A 126 -12.72 -42.69 3.37
CA TRP A 126 -12.04 -41.66 2.56
C TRP A 126 -12.60 -40.24 2.77
N VAL A 127 -13.90 -40.12 3.06
CA VAL A 127 -14.57 -38.83 3.37
C VAL A 127 -13.96 -38.16 4.61
N LYS A 128 -13.60 -38.94 5.64
CA LYS A 128 -12.95 -38.42 6.86
C LYS A 128 -11.56 -37.87 6.55
N LEU A 129 -10.78 -38.57 5.73
CA LEU A 129 -9.44 -38.13 5.31
C LEU A 129 -9.50 -36.80 4.53
N VAL A 130 -10.46 -36.68 3.61
CA VAL A 130 -10.66 -35.44 2.84
C VAL A 130 -11.12 -34.28 3.73
N THR A 131 -12.01 -34.54 4.68
CA THR A 131 -12.51 -33.53 5.62
C THR A 131 -11.41 -33.04 6.55
N ALA A 132 -10.64 -33.95 7.16
CA ALA A 132 -9.54 -33.62 8.07
C ALA A 132 -8.45 -32.78 7.38
N ALA A 133 -8.07 -33.15 6.14
CA ALA A 133 -7.12 -32.37 5.36
C ALA A 133 -7.66 -30.97 4.99
N GLY A 134 -8.97 -30.86 4.75
CA GLY A 134 -9.64 -29.58 4.54
C GLY A 134 -9.57 -28.66 5.75
N GLU A 135 -9.85 -29.19 6.94
CA GLU A 135 -9.79 -28.44 8.20
C GLU A 135 -8.37 -28.02 8.56
N GLU A 136 -7.38 -28.90 8.37
CA GLU A 136 -5.96 -28.56 8.56
C GLU A 136 -5.50 -27.48 7.57
N ALA A 137 -5.83 -27.63 6.29
CA ALA A 137 -5.51 -26.64 5.26
C ALA A 137 -6.10 -25.25 5.55
N GLN A 138 -7.32 -25.22 6.10
CA GLN A 138 -8.02 -24.00 6.50
C GLN A 138 -7.39 -23.36 7.73
N ARG A 139 -7.02 -24.16 8.75
CA ARG A 139 -6.32 -23.67 9.95
C ARG A 139 -4.98 -23.05 9.61
N ALA A 140 -4.15 -23.75 8.83
CA ALA A 140 -2.85 -23.24 8.38
C ALA A 140 -2.99 -21.93 7.57
N GLN A 141 -4.03 -21.80 6.74
CA GLN A 141 -4.30 -20.56 6.01
C GLN A 141 -4.73 -19.42 6.94
N ALA A 142 -5.57 -19.71 7.94
CA ALA A 142 -6.01 -18.72 8.92
C ALA A 142 -4.85 -18.23 9.79
N GLU A 143 -3.93 -19.12 10.19
CA GLU A 143 -2.72 -18.77 10.93
C GLU A 143 -1.79 -17.87 10.10
N GLN A 144 -1.50 -18.26 8.86
CA GLN A 144 -0.67 -17.45 7.94
C GLN A 144 -1.28 -16.06 7.70
N ALA A 145 -2.59 -15.99 7.42
CA ALA A 145 -3.29 -14.72 7.25
C ALA A 145 -3.24 -13.87 8.53
N GLY A 146 -3.34 -14.52 9.70
CA GLY A 146 -3.20 -13.88 11.01
C GLY A 146 -1.80 -13.29 11.22
N GLU A 147 -0.75 -14.04 10.91
CA GLU A 147 0.64 -13.58 11.00
C GLU A 147 0.93 -12.43 10.04
N GLU A 148 0.49 -12.52 8.79
CA GLU A 148 0.64 -11.45 7.79
C GLU A 148 -0.07 -10.18 8.24
N THR A 149 -1.30 -10.31 8.74
CA THR A 149 -2.06 -9.18 9.30
C THR A 149 -1.34 -8.56 10.49
N GLN A 150 -0.78 -9.37 11.39
CA GLN A 150 -0.02 -8.88 12.55
C GLN A 150 1.26 -8.14 12.13
N ARG A 151 2.00 -8.67 11.13
CA ARG A 151 3.19 -8.02 10.58
C ARG A 151 2.84 -6.67 9.95
N GLU A 152 1.77 -6.61 9.17
CA GLU A 152 1.32 -5.36 8.56
C GLU A 152 0.84 -4.36 9.60
N LEU A 153 0.09 -4.80 10.61
CA LEU A 153 -0.31 -3.93 11.73
C LEU A 153 0.90 -3.38 12.51
N ALA A 154 1.94 -4.19 12.72
CA ALA A 154 3.16 -3.74 13.37
C ALA A 154 3.87 -2.67 12.53
N ARG A 155 4.01 -2.91 11.22
CA ARG A 155 4.60 -1.95 10.27
C ARG A 155 3.83 -0.64 10.24
N LEU A 156 2.50 -0.68 10.11
CA LEU A 156 1.65 0.52 10.06
C LEU A 156 1.72 1.33 11.36
N ARG A 157 1.79 0.65 12.52
CA ARG A 157 1.99 1.33 13.82
C ARG A 157 3.33 2.03 13.89
N GLU A 158 4.39 1.40 13.37
CA GLU A 158 5.72 2.00 13.34
C GLU A 158 5.78 3.20 12.37
N GLU A 159 5.16 3.10 11.20
CA GLU A 159 5.02 4.21 10.25
C GLU A 159 4.22 5.38 10.85
N LEU A 160 3.12 5.08 11.56
CA LEU A 160 2.34 6.10 12.26
C LEU A 160 3.14 6.78 13.37
N ALA A 161 3.93 6.02 14.16
CA ALA A 161 4.78 6.57 15.20
C ALA A 161 5.87 7.49 14.60
N ARG A 162 6.51 7.06 13.51
CA ARG A 162 7.50 7.87 12.77
C ARG A 162 6.88 9.16 12.24
N ALA A 163 5.75 9.08 11.54
CA ALA A 163 5.04 10.24 11.01
C ALA A 163 4.61 11.21 12.13
N GLY A 164 4.10 10.68 13.25
CA GLY A 164 3.73 11.48 14.41
C GLY A 164 4.92 12.20 15.03
N SER A 165 6.08 11.53 15.15
CA SER A 165 7.31 12.16 15.66
C SER A 165 7.85 13.25 14.73
N ALA A 166 7.84 13.00 13.41
CA ALA A 166 8.26 13.97 12.41
C ALA A 166 7.36 15.22 12.39
N ALA A 167 6.04 15.03 12.45
CA ALA A 167 5.09 16.13 12.49
C ALA A 167 5.26 17.00 13.74
N ARG A 168 5.52 16.39 14.91
CA ARG A 168 5.80 17.13 16.15
C ARG A 168 7.11 17.91 16.06
N ALA A 169 8.18 17.29 15.56
CA ALA A 169 9.47 17.96 15.39
C ALA A 169 9.38 19.14 14.42
N GLU A 170 8.61 18.99 13.34
CA GLU A 170 8.39 20.07 12.38
C GLU A 170 7.54 21.20 12.98
N ALA A 171 6.49 20.87 13.73
CA ALA A 171 5.69 21.88 14.42
C ALA A 171 6.51 22.72 15.40
N GLU A 172 7.42 22.09 16.18
CA GLU A 172 8.31 22.83 17.07
C GLU A 172 9.33 23.69 16.31
N ARG A 173 9.88 23.19 15.20
CA ARG A 173 10.76 23.97 14.32
C ARG A 173 10.05 25.21 13.78
N THR A 174 8.88 25.04 13.16
CA THR A 174 8.11 26.15 12.59
C THR A 174 7.70 27.18 13.65
N ARG A 175 7.36 26.74 14.87
CA ARG A 175 7.09 27.67 15.99
C ARG A 175 8.33 28.49 16.35
N GLY A 176 9.49 27.85 16.49
CA GLY A 176 10.76 28.53 16.77
C GLY A 176 11.12 29.55 15.68
N GLU A 177 10.96 29.18 14.41
CA GLU A 177 11.17 30.09 13.27
C GLU A 177 10.19 31.28 13.30
N ASN A 178 8.92 31.04 13.64
CA ASN A 178 7.93 32.12 13.74
C ASN A 178 8.28 33.12 14.86
N GLU A 179 8.70 32.61 16.03
CA GLU A 179 9.14 33.46 17.14
C GLU A 179 10.39 34.27 16.79
N ALA A 180 11.36 33.66 16.11
CA ALA A 180 12.56 34.35 15.65
C ALA A 180 12.21 35.45 14.65
N ALA A 181 11.37 35.16 13.66
CA ALA A 181 10.90 36.13 12.67
C ALA A 181 10.13 37.30 13.32
N ARG A 182 9.30 37.03 14.34
CA ARG A 182 8.61 38.09 15.11
C ARG A 182 9.59 39.01 15.82
N ARG A 183 10.60 38.45 16.50
CA ARG A 183 11.63 39.24 17.20
C ARG A 183 12.44 40.09 16.22
N GLU A 184 12.76 39.55 15.05
CA GLU A 184 13.46 40.28 14.00
C GLU A 184 12.59 41.42 13.45
N LEU A 185 11.31 41.16 13.17
CA LEU A 185 10.37 42.19 12.72
C LEU A 185 10.28 43.35 13.72
N GLU A 186 10.14 43.05 15.02
CA GLU A 186 10.12 44.09 16.06
C GLU A 186 11.44 44.89 16.11
N SER A 187 12.58 44.21 15.97
CA SER A 187 13.90 44.84 15.94
C SER A 187 14.03 45.79 14.75
N VAL A 188 13.65 45.34 13.56
CA VAL A 188 13.65 46.14 12.33
C VAL A 188 12.69 47.32 12.45
N GLN A 189 11.49 47.13 13.00
CA GLN A 189 10.55 48.22 13.24
C GLN A 189 11.10 49.28 14.22
N ARG A 190 11.77 48.86 15.30
CA ARG A 190 12.45 49.81 16.22
C ARG A 190 13.55 50.60 15.50
N LYS A 191 14.38 49.92 14.71
CA LYS A 191 15.44 50.57 13.89
C LYS A 191 14.85 51.55 12.88
N LEU A 192 13.77 51.16 12.19
CA LEU A 192 13.08 52.02 11.22
C LEU A 192 12.55 53.28 11.89
N ARG A 193 11.89 53.16 13.05
CA ARG A 193 11.40 54.33 13.82
C ARG A 193 12.54 55.26 14.26
N SER A 194 13.67 54.69 14.70
CA SER A 194 14.85 55.49 15.06
C SER A 194 15.39 56.24 13.85
N ALA A 195 15.62 55.55 12.73
CA ALA A 195 16.11 56.15 11.50
C ALA A 195 15.17 57.26 10.98
N GLN A 196 13.85 57.05 11.05
CA GLN A 196 12.88 58.09 10.70
C GLN A 196 12.94 59.31 11.63
N SER A 197 13.19 59.11 12.93
CA SER A 197 13.40 60.22 13.87
C SER A 197 14.69 60.98 13.56
N ASP A 198 15.78 60.25 13.25
CA ASP A 198 17.07 60.83 12.89
C ASP A 198 16.99 61.66 11.62
N VAL A 199 16.30 61.16 10.59
CA VAL A 199 16.02 61.91 9.35
C VAL A 199 15.26 63.20 9.65
N LYS A 200 14.17 63.15 10.43
CA LYS A 200 13.40 64.35 10.80
C LYS A 200 14.24 65.36 11.59
N ARG A 201 15.11 64.91 12.49
CA ARG A 201 16.04 65.77 13.23
C ARG A 201 17.06 66.40 12.30
N GLY A 202 17.63 65.62 11.38
CA GLY A 202 18.55 66.12 10.36
C GLY A 202 17.91 67.17 9.45
N GLU A 203 16.68 66.93 8.98
CA GLU A 203 15.92 67.90 8.19
C GLU A 203 15.64 69.20 8.94
N ALA A 204 15.33 69.13 10.24
CA ALA A 204 15.16 70.31 11.08
C ALA A 204 16.47 71.08 11.26
N ALA A 205 17.59 70.39 11.51
CA ALA A 205 18.91 71.00 11.61
C ALA A 205 19.35 71.66 10.30
N LEU A 206 19.11 71.01 9.15
CA LEU A 206 19.36 71.58 7.82
C LEU A 206 18.52 72.84 7.56
N ARG A 207 17.24 72.84 7.96
CA ARG A 207 16.39 74.05 7.85
C ARG A 207 16.93 75.20 8.69
N LYS A 208 17.36 74.93 9.92
CA LYS A 208 17.96 75.93 10.81
C LYS A 208 19.26 76.51 10.21
N LEU A 209 20.17 75.64 9.78
CA LEU A 209 21.44 76.08 9.17
C LEU A 209 21.22 76.90 7.91
N ARG A 210 20.23 76.54 7.07
CA ARG A 210 19.86 77.34 5.89
C ARG A 210 19.36 78.72 6.27
N ALA A 211 18.55 78.84 7.32
CA ALA A 211 18.05 80.13 7.81
C ALA A 211 19.21 81.00 8.35
N GLU A 212 20.10 80.43 9.16
CA GLU A 212 21.29 81.12 9.68
C GLU A 212 22.21 81.58 8.55
N MET A 213 22.45 80.73 7.54
CA MET A 213 23.25 81.10 6.36
C MET A 213 22.63 82.25 5.57
N GLU A 214 21.30 82.29 5.44
CA GLU A 214 20.61 83.39 4.77
C GLU A 214 20.68 84.69 5.57
N GLU A 215 20.53 84.61 6.89
CA GLU A 215 20.73 85.73 7.81
C GLU A 215 22.15 86.30 7.69
N GLN A 216 23.19 85.44 7.75
CA GLN A 216 24.58 85.87 7.59
C GLN A 216 24.84 86.49 6.22
N ARG A 217 24.27 85.95 5.14
CA ARG A 217 24.36 86.55 3.80
C ARG A 217 23.71 87.93 3.74
N SER A 218 22.52 88.08 4.33
CA SER A 218 21.83 89.37 4.36
C SER A 218 22.59 90.41 5.19
N ALA A 219 23.14 90.01 6.34
CA ALA A 219 23.96 90.86 7.20
C ALA A 219 25.25 91.30 6.47
N HIS A 220 25.95 90.36 5.83
CA HIS A 220 27.15 90.67 5.06
C HIS A 220 26.85 91.57 3.85
N SER A 221 25.73 91.35 3.17
CA SER A 221 25.27 92.23 2.07
C SER A 221 24.98 93.65 2.56
N ALA A 222 24.33 93.79 3.71
CA ALA A 222 24.04 95.08 4.32
C ALA A 222 25.31 95.80 4.79
N GLU A 223 26.23 95.09 5.43
CA GLU A 223 27.55 95.61 5.84
C GLU A 223 28.35 96.08 4.62
N LYS A 224 28.42 95.24 3.57
CA LYS A 224 29.09 95.61 2.32
C LYS A 224 28.46 96.85 1.67
N ALA A 225 27.13 96.93 1.63
CA ALA A 225 26.44 98.11 1.10
C ALA A 225 26.72 99.37 1.94
N ALA A 226 26.83 99.24 3.26
CA ALA A 226 27.22 100.33 4.16
C ALA A 226 28.66 100.76 3.90
N THR A 227 29.62 99.83 3.85
CA THR A 227 31.03 100.14 3.55
C THR A 227 31.20 100.75 2.17
N ASP A 228 30.51 100.25 1.15
CA ASP A 228 30.52 100.81 -0.21
C ASP A 228 29.91 102.23 -0.23
N GLY A 229 28.91 102.48 0.62
CA GLY A 229 28.35 103.81 0.85
C GLY A 229 29.35 104.77 1.51
N GLU A 230 30.05 104.32 2.55
CA GLU A 230 31.10 105.09 3.24
C GLU A 230 32.28 105.40 2.33
N VAL A 231 32.78 104.41 1.57
CA VAL A 231 33.85 104.60 0.58
C VAL A 231 33.45 105.64 -0.46
N ARG A 232 32.20 105.59 -0.97
CA ARG A 232 31.69 106.62 -1.89
C ARG A 232 31.67 108.01 -1.26
N ARG A 233 31.23 108.15 -0.01
CA ARG A 233 31.24 109.45 0.71
C ARG A 233 32.65 109.97 0.95
N LEU A 234 33.59 109.10 1.36
CA LEU A 234 34.98 109.47 1.58
C LEU A 234 35.67 109.91 0.28
N ARG A 235 35.43 109.19 -0.83
CA ARG A 235 35.93 109.60 -2.15
C ARG A 235 35.38 110.95 -2.60
N ALA A 236 34.08 111.20 -2.38
CA ALA A 236 33.48 112.50 -2.70
C ALA A 236 34.11 113.65 -1.90
N ARG A 237 34.33 113.46 -0.59
CA ARG A 237 35.02 114.44 0.27
C ARG A 237 36.47 114.68 -0.13
N LEU A 238 37.19 113.62 -0.53
CA LEU A 238 38.57 113.75 -1.01
C LEU A 238 38.62 114.57 -2.30
N ALA A 239 37.75 114.27 -3.27
CA ALA A 239 37.67 115.02 -4.51
C ALA A 239 37.32 116.50 -4.29
N GLU A 240 36.41 116.79 -3.33
CA GLU A 240 36.09 118.16 -2.93
C GLU A 240 37.30 118.87 -2.33
N ALA A 241 38.04 118.22 -1.42
CA ALA A 241 39.25 118.78 -0.80
C ALA A 241 40.42 118.96 -1.79
N GLU A 242 40.55 118.10 -2.81
CA GLU A 242 41.57 118.20 -3.86
C GLU A 242 41.26 119.30 -4.89
N SER A 243 40.02 119.83 -4.92
CA SER A 243 39.57 120.87 -5.86
C SER A 243 39.54 122.29 -5.28
N ALA A 244 39.83 122.44 -3.99
CA ALA A 244 39.91 123.71 -3.26
C ALA A 244 41.36 124.18 -3.10
#